data_AF-A0A0B4XLJ0-F1
#
_entry.id   AF-A0A0B4XLJ0-F1
#
_cell.length_a   1.000
_cell.length_b   1.000
_cell.length_c   1.000
_cell.angle_alpha   90.00
_cell.angle_beta   90.00
_cell.angle_gamma   90.00
#
_symmetry.space_group_name_H-M   'P 1'
#
loop_
_entity.id
_entity.type
_entity.pdbx_description
1 polymer ?
#
loop_
_entity_poly.entity_id
_entity_poly.type
_entity_poly.pdbx_seq_one_letter_code
_entity_poly.pdbx_strand_id
1 'polypeptide(L)'
;MQHSLRKTLIGTTLVSLLAVSGLSLAGPRHDGPRGPEQRLAHLSEVLSLTDDQRAAMEDIFREQGQAMRQLHVETESKIASVLTEEQEVKLKAMRDERREKWEERREHRDERRAERGERN
;
A
#
# COMPACT_ATOMS: atom_id res chain seq x y z
N MET A 1 13.38 32.96 26.96
CA MET A 1 11.95 32.57 26.91
C MET A 1 11.43 32.92 25.52
N GLN A 2 11.43 31.95 24.61
CA GLN A 2 10.22 31.33 24.06
C GLN A 2 9.47 32.25 23.07
N HIS A 3 9.85 32.20 21.80
CA HIS A 3 8.93 32.48 20.68
C HIS A 3 8.89 31.25 19.78
N SER A 4 8.14 30.25 20.21
CA SER A 4 7.79 29.07 19.43
C SER A 4 6.28 29.04 19.20
N LEU A 5 5.92 28.96 17.91
CA LEU A 5 4.75 28.25 17.37
C LEU A 5 3.37 28.60 17.94
N ARG A 6 2.55 29.37 17.18
CA ARG A 6 1.09 29.14 16.98
C ARG A 6 0.58 29.81 15.69
N LYS A 7 0.93 29.27 14.52
CA LYS A 7 0.08 29.39 13.32
C LYS A 7 -0.72 28.09 13.21
N THR A 8 -1.72 27.95 14.07
CA THR A 8 -2.66 26.83 14.07
C THR A 8 -4.04 27.42 14.16
N LEU A 9 -4.68 27.64 13.01
CA LEU A 9 -6.10 27.93 12.88
C LEU A 9 -6.47 27.77 11.41
N ILE A 10 -7.65 27.17 11.17
CA ILE A 10 -8.23 26.68 9.91
C ILE A 10 -7.76 25.25 9.58
N GLY A 11 -8.54 24.19 9.72
CA GLY A 11 -9.92 24.07 10.18
C GLY A 11 -10.16 22.63 10.64
N THR A 12 -10.36 22.47 11.94
CA THR A 12 -10.97 21.27 12.52
C THR A 12 -12.48 21.38 12.32
N THR A 13 -13.02 20.73 11.29
CA THR A 13 -14.45 20.44 11.21
C THR A 13 -14.68 18.95 11.34
N LEU A 14 -15.12 18.61 12.55
CA LEU A 14 -15.70 17.37 13.02
C LEU A 14 -16.96 17.01 12.20
N VAL A 15 -17.07 15.80 11.64
CA VAL A 15 -18.37 15.18 11.31
C VAL A 15 -18.37 13.70 11.73
N SER A 16 -19.03 13.50 12.87
CA SER A 16 -19.97 12.43 13.24
C SER A 16 -19.63 10.95 13.05
N LEU A 17 -19.65 10.24 14.19
CA LEU A 17 -19.77 8.78 14.33
C LEU A 17 -20.89 8.22 13.44
N LEU A 18 -20.54 7.23 12.62
CA LEU A 18 -21.45 6.16 12.21
C LEU A 18 -20.91 4.85 12.75
N ALA A 19 -21.54 4.37 13.84
CA ALA A 19 -21.42 3.00 14.28
C ALA A 19 -22.13 2.11 13.25
N VAL A 20 -21.40 1.60 12.26
CA VAL A 20 -21.90 0.57 11.35
C VAL A 20 -21.57 -0.78 11.98
N SER A 21 -22.60 -1.36 12.60
CA SER A 21 -22.64 -2.74 13.07
C SER A 21 -22.27 -3.73 11.95
N GLY A 22 -21.60 -4.82 12.34
CA GLY A 22 -20.96 -5.81 11.46
C GLY A 22 -21.83 -6.34 10.33
N LEU A 23 -21.52 -5.90 9.11
CA LEU A 23 -21.89 -6.61 7.89
C LEU A 23 -20.62 -7.31 7.38
N SER A 24 -20.48 -8.60 7.72
CA SER A 24 -19.49 -9.48 7.11
C SER A 24 -19.93 -9.80 5.69
N LEU A 25 -19.81 -8.82 4.79
CA LEU A 25 -19.97 -9.05 3.35
C LEU A 25 -18.76 -9.87 2.89
N ALA A 26 -18.98 -11.17 2.68
CA ALA A 26 -18.15 -11.97 1.79
C ALA A 26 -18.36 -11.44 0.35
N GLY A 27 -17.72 -10.30 0.06
CA GLY A 27 -17.70 -9.71 -1.27
C GLY A 27 -16.84 -10.55 -2.23
N PRO A 28 -17.01 -10.33 -3.56
CA PRO A 28 -16.18 -10.97 -4.57
C PRO A 28 -14.70 -10.82 -4.24
N ARG A 29 -13.94 -11.91 -4.38
CA ARG A 29 -12.47 -11.91 -4.20
C ARG A 29 -11.88 -10.87 -5.15
N HIS A 30 -11.49 -9.73 -4.60
CA HIS A 30 -10.98 -8.63 -5.39
C HIS A 30 -9.54 -8.93 -5.85
N ASP A 31 -9.30 -8.67 -7.14
CA ASP A 31 -8.02 -8.84 -7.83
C ASP A 31 -6.84 -8.20 -7.09
N GLY A 32 -5.81 -9.02 -6.81
CA GLY A 32 -4.42 -8.63 -6.57
C GLY A 32 -4.10 -7.53 -5.55
N PRO A 33 -2.82 -7.28 -5.28
CA PRO A 33 -2.40 -6.07 -4.58
C PRO A 33 -2.71 -4.86 -5.48
N ARG A 34 -3.70 -4.04 -5.10
CA ARG A 34 -3.97 -2.76 -5.79
C ARG A 34 -2.87 -1.75 -5.47
N GLY A 35 -2.24 -1.19 -6.49
CA GLY A 35 -1.33 -0.06 -6.34
C GLY A 35 -2.03 1.19 -5.78
N PRO A 36 -1.28 2.19 -5.28
CA PRO A 36 -1.85 3.41 -4.70
C PRO A 36 -2.77 4.15 -5.69
N GLU A 37 -2.44 4.18 -6.98
CA GLU A 37 -3.28 4.79 -8.03
C GLU A 37 -4.61 4.05 -8.20
N GLN A 38 -4.60 2.71 -8.24
CA GLN A 38 -5.82 1.90 -8.36
C GLN A 38 -6.70 2.00 -7.12
N ARG A 39 -6.08 2.12 -5.93
CA ARG A 39 -6.80 2.41 -4.69
C ARG A 39 -7.45 3.79 -4.74
N LEU A 40 -6.73 4.81 -5.21
CA LEU A 40 -7.27 6.15 -5.35
C LEU A 40 -8.43 6.18 -6.34
N ALA A 41 -8.27 5.58 -7.52
CA ALA A 41 -9.33 5.51 -8.53
C ALA A 41 -10.61 4.88 -7.95
N HIS A 42 -10.47 3.76 -7.23
CA HIS A 42 -11.59 3.09 -6.58
C HIS A 42 -12.25 3.94 -5.49
N LEU A 43 -11.46 4.57 -4.61
CA LEU A 43 -12.00 5.45 -3.57
C LEU A 43 -12.69 6.67 -4.17
N SER A 44 -12.13 7.20 -5.25
CA SER A 44 -12.67 8.35 -5.95
C SER A 44 -14.02 8.08 -6.58
N GLU A 45 -14.21 6.89 -7.11
CA GLU A 45 -15.49 6.42 -7.64
C GLU A 45 -16.49 6.15 -6.52
N VAL A 46 -16.12 5.31 -5.54
CA VAL A 46 -17.03 4.87 -4.46
C VAL A 46 -17.49 6.03 -3.58
N LEU A 47 -16.63 7.01 -3.33
CA LEU A 47 -16.92 8.15 -2.47
C LEU A 47 -17.25 9.42 -3.24
N SER A 48 -17.24 9.38 -4.58
CA SER A 48 -17.44 10.55 -5.44
C SER A 48 -16.56 11.74 -5.04
N LEU A 49 -15.27 11.49 -4.86
CA LEU A 49 -14.33 12.50 -4.38
C LEU A 49 -14.25 13.70 -5.35
N THR A 50 -14.22 14.91 -4.81
CA THR A 50 -13.92 16.13 -5.57
C THR A 50 -12.46 16.17 -6.01
N ASP A 51 -12.12 17.04 -6.96
CA ASP A 51 -10.75 17.17 -7.46
C ASP A 51 -9.77 17.54 -6.34
N ASP A 52 -10.14 18.46 -5.45
CA ASP A 52 -9.33 18.82 -4.27
C ASP A 52 -9.11 17.64 -3.32
N GLN A 53 -10.14 16.80 -3.12
CA GLN A 53 -10.02 15.61 -2.27
C GLN A 53 -9.13 14.54 -2.91
N ARG A 54 -9.18 14.39 -4.25
CA ARG A 54 -8.29 13.48 -4.98
C ARG A 54 -6.85 13.93 -4.86
N ALA A 55 -6.57 15.22 -5.10
CA ALA A 55 -5.23 15.78 -4.98
C ALA A 55 -4.65 15.59 -3.56
N ALA A 56 -5.45 15.84 -2.53
CA ALA A 56 -5.04 15.58 -1.14
C ALA A 56 -4.71 14.10 -0.89
N MET A 57 -5.50 13.18 -1.46
CA MET A 57 -5.27 11.74 -1.32
C MET A 57 -4.02 11.27 -2.08
N GLU A 58 -3.74 11.83 -3.26
CA GLU A 58 -2.49 11.58 -4.00
C GLU A 58 -1.28 11.96 -3.17
N ASP A 59 -1.31 13.15 -2.56
CA ASP A 59 -0.24 13.63 -1.70
C ASP A 59 -0.04 12.71 -0.49
N ILE A 60 -1.12 12.29 0.18
CA ILE A 60 -1.07 11.33 1.29
C ILE A 60 -0.41 10.00 0.86
N PHE A 61 -0.83 9.43 -0.27
CA PHE A 61 -0.27 8.16 -0.74
C PHE A 61 1.18 8.29 -1.20
N ARG A 62 1.56 9.44 -1.77
CA ARG A 62 2.94 9.73 -2.15
C ARG A 62 3.84 9.82 -0.92
N GLU A 63 3.44 10.58 0.09
CA GLU A 63 4.15 10.71 1.36
C GLU A 63 4.27 9.37 2.09
N GLN A 64 3.17 8.62 2.17
CA GLN A 64 3.16 7.27 2.74
C GLN A 64 4.15 6.35 2.00
N GLY A 65 4.15 6.38 0.66
CA GLY A 65 5.07 5.59 -0.15
C GLY A 65 6.54 5.95 0.09
N GLN A 66 6.86 7.23 0.25
CA GLN A 66 8.21 7.70 0.59
C GLN A 66 8.62 7.23 1.99
N ALA A 67 7.76 7.44 2.99
CA ALA A 67 8.02 7.01 4.36
C ALA A 67 8.23 5.49 4.45
N MET A 68 7.41 4.71 3.74
CA MET A 68 7.54 3.25 3.72
C MET A 68 8.85 2.79 3.07
N ARG A 69 9.30 3.44 1.98
CA ARG A 69 10.61 3.14 1.38
C ARG A 69 11.75 3.43 2.34
N GLN A 70 11.70 4.58 3.03
CA GLN A 70 12.72 4.94 4.01
C GLN A 70 12.77 3.93 5.17
N LEU A 71 11.60 3.58 5.71
CA LEU A 71 11.49 2.57 6.76
C LEU A 71 12.01 1.21 6.31
N HIS A 72 11.77 0.83 5.05
CA HIS A 72 12.28 -0.41 4.48
C HIS A 72 13.81 -0.42 4.47
N VAL A 73 14.45 0.61 3.91
CA VAL A 73 15.92 0.72 3.86
C VAL A 73 16.53 0.71 5.27
N GLU A 74 15.95 1.47 6.20
CA GLU A 74 16.41 1.51 7.58
C GLU A 74 16.30 0.14 8.25
N THR A 75 15.18 -0.56 8.03
CA THR A 75 14.95 -1.90 8.58
C THR A 75 15.93 -2.91 8.01
N GLU A 76 16.21 -2.88 6.71
CA GLU A 76 17.19 -3.75 6.08
C GLU A 76 18.59 -3.53 6.66
N SER A 77 18.99 -2.27 6.85
CA SER A 77 20.28 -1.93 7.46
C SER A 77 20.37 -2.43 8.90
N LYS A 78 19.32 -2.24 9.71
CA LYS A 78 19.27 -2.76 11.09
C LYS A 78 19.37 -4.28 11.15
N ILE A 79 18.70 -4.98 10.23
CA ILE A 79 18.79 -6.43 10.13
C ILE A 79 20.22 -6.85 9.77
N ALA A 80 20.82 -6.25 8.74
CA ALA A 80 22.18 -6.57 8.34
C ALA A 80 23.20 -6.37 9.48
N SER A 81 23.01 -5.34 10.32
CA SER A 81 23.91 -5.05 11.44
C SER A 81 23.97 -6.12 12.54
N VAL A 82 23.00 -7.03 12.61
CA VAL A 82 22.93 -8.08 13.64
C VAL A 82 23.16 -9.49 13.08
N LEU A 83 23.38 -9.61 11.76
CA LEU A 83 23.63 -10.88 11.10
C LEU A 83 25.13 -11.10 10.88
N THR A 84 25.53 -12.37 10.84
CA THR A 84 26.83 -12.74 10.28
C THR A 84 26.77 -12.72 8.75
N GLU A 85 27.93 -12.66 8.09
CA GLU A 85 28.02 -12.70 6.62
C GLU A 85 27.32 -13.94 6.03
N GLU A 86 27.51 -15.11 6.62
CA GLU A 86 26.84 -16.35 6.19
C GLU A 86 25.31 -16.27 6.31
N GLN A 87 24.81 -15.63 7.38
CA GLN A 87 23.37 -15.44 7.58
C GLN A 87 22.78 -14.42 6.59
N GLU A 88 23.52 -13.37 6.26
CA GLU A 88 23.11 -12.38 5.25
C GLU A 88 23.01 -13.01 3.86
N VAL A 89 24.00 -13.83 3.46
CA VAL A 89 23.97 -14.59 2.21
C VAL A 89 22.74 -15.50 2.16
N LYS A 90 22.45 -16.21 3.26
CA LYS A 90 21.26 -17.07 3.36
C LYS A 90 19.97 -16.26 3.27
N LEU A 91 19.89 -15.11 3.92
CA LEU A 91 18.72 -14.23 3.88
C LEU A 91 18.47 -13.73 2.44
N LYS A 92 19.53 -13.34 1.72
CA LYS A 92 19.45 -12.92 0.32
C LYS A 92 18.93 -14.06 -0.57
N ALA A 93 19.48 -15.26 -0.44
CA ALA A 93 19.01 -16.43 -1.19
C ALA A 93 17.52 -16.72 -0.94
N MET A 94 17.07 -16.66 0.32
CA MET A 94 15.65 -16.84 0.67
C MET A 94 14.74 -15.76 0.08
N ARG A 95 15.22 -14.51 -0.04
CA ARG A 95 14.48 -13.40 -0.66
C ARG A 95 14.38 -13.59 -2.17
N ASP A 96 15.45 -14.05 -2.80
CA ASP A 96 15.50 -14.32 -4.24
C ASP A 96 14.56 -15.48 -4.61
N GLU A 97 14.62 -16.60 -3.88
CA GLU A 97 13.71 -17.75 -4.08
C GLU A 97 12.24 -17.33 -3.90
N ARG A 98 11.96 -16.49 -2.89
CA ARG A 98 10.61 -15.97 -2.68
C ARG A 98 10.16 -15.14 -3.88
N ARG A 99 11.02 -14.26 -4.41
CA ARG A 99 10.71 -13.42 -5.57
C ARG A 99 10.39 -14.27 -6.81
N GLU A 100 11.22 -15.25 -7.11
CA GLU A 100 10.99 -16.18 -8.23
C GLU A 100 9.64 -16.91 -8.12
N LYS A 101 9.32 -17.45 -6.93
CA LYS A 101 8.01 -18.07 -6.67
C LYS A 101 6.83 -17.10 -6.83
N TRP A 102 7.03 -15.81 -6.54
CA TRP A 102 6.00 -14.80 -6.77
C TRP A 102 5.82 -14.49 -8.26
N GLU A 103 6.92 -14.44 -9.02
CA GLU A 103 6.94 -14.22 -10.47
C GLU A 103 6.27 -15.39 -11.20
N GLU A 104 6.63 -16.63 -10.88
CA GLU A 104 5.99 -17.85 -11.42
C GLU A 104 4.48 -17.85 -11.15
N ARG A 105 4.07 -17.56 -9.91
CA ARG A 105 2.63 -17.46 -9.57
C ARG A 105 1.92 -16.33 -10.29
N ARG A 106 2.63 -15.27 -10.67
CA ARG A 106 2.07 -14.15 -11.42
C ARG A 106 1.89 -14.56 -12.88
N GLU A 107 2.91 -15.16 -13.49
CA GLU A 107 2.84 -15.71 -14.85
C GLU A 107 1.69 -16.70 -15.01
N HIS A 108 1.59 -17.70 -14.13
CA HIS A 108 0.48 -18.66 -14.17
C HIS A 108 -0.89 -18.00 -13.98
N ARG A 109 -0.99 -16.90 -13.22
CA ARG A 109 -2.25 -16.13 -13.12
C ARG A 109 -2.56 -15.39 -14.42
N ASP A 110 -1.55 -14.81 -15.05
CA ASP A 110 -1.69 -14.05 -16.30
C ASP A 110 -2.06 -14.99 -17.46
N GLU A 111 -1.43 -16.17 -17.57
CA GLU A 111 -1.78 -17.24 -18.51
C GLU A 111 -3.24 -17.68 -18.34
N ARG A 112 -3.65 -18.01 -17.11
CA ARG A 112 -5.03 -18.40 -16.78
C ARG A 112 -6.05 -17.30 -17.11
N ARG A 113 -5.64 -16.04 -17.03
CA ARG A 113 -6.49 -14.89 -17.39
C ARG A 113 -6.59 -14.74 -18.90
N ALA A 114 -5.49 -14.94 -19.64
CA ALA A 114 -5.48 -14.96 -21.10
C ALA A 114 -6.37 -16.09 -21.65
N GLU A 115 -6.21 -17.32 -21.15
CA GLU A 115 -7.04 -18.46 -21.56
C GLU A 115 -8.54 -18.24 -21.31
N ARG A 116 -8.90 -17.52 -20.24
CA ARG A 116 -10.31 -17.17 -19.94
C ARG A 116 -10.83 -16.02 -20.80
N GLY A 117 -9.96 -15.10 -21.20
CA GLY A 117 -10.30 -13.99 -22.08
C GLY A 117 -10.51 -14.43 -23.52
N GLU A 118 -9.73 -15.40 -24.01
CA GLU A 118 -9.86 -15.95 -25.37
C GLU A 118 -11.07 -16.90 -25.56
N ARG A 119 -11.65 -17.39 -24.46
CA ARG A 119 -12.81 -18.31 -24.48
C ARG A 119 -14.17 -17.59 -24.44
N ASN A 120 -14.20 -16.27 -24.28
CA ASN A 120 -15.42 -15.44 -24.26
C ASN A 120 -15.49 -14.54 -25.49
#